data_AF-A0AA95MZ25-F1
#
_entry.id   AF-A0AA95MZ25-F1
#
_cell.length_a   1.000
_cell.length_b   1.000
_cell.length_c   1.000
_cell.angle_alpha   90.00
_cell.angle_beta   90.00
_cell.angle_gamma   90.00
#
_symmetry.space_group_name_H-M   'P 1'
#
loop_
_entity.id
_entity.type
_entity.pdbx_description
1 polymer ?
#
loop_
_entity_poly.entity_id
_entity_poly.type
_entity_poly.pdbx_seq_one_letter_code
_entity_poly.pdbx_strand_id
1 'polypeptide(L)'
;MTLWLHFLEDLIEEAGLSRIPFFVETHRGRITQDLLRTAEYVEKIQNLRLTIDFSHYVLAGEMYSFHMAEPYFNQLLRRASSIHGRVTNAQQIQIDIGEEGEHPIAVQFKKWWEKGMVYWLAQAKPGEVFPFVCEIGHHYAATRSGLPREHSAEEILSDRWKQSLVFKRIAQNIWDKIRNQ
;
A
#
# COMPACT_ATOMS: atom_id res chain seq x y z
N MET A 1 -3.23 -24.35 -1.55
CA MET A 1 -2.30 -23.38 -0.92
C MET A 1 -0.87 -23.56 -1.43
N THR A 2 -0.39 -24.81 -1.57
CA THR A 2 0.96 -25.16 -2.01
C THR A 2 1.38 -24.56 -3.36
N LEU A 3 0.50 -24.54 -4.37
CA LEU A 3 0.82 -23.99 -5.70
C LEU A 3 1.23 -22.51 -5.68
N TRP A 4 0.53 -21.70 -4.88
CA TRP A 4 0.77 -20.26 -4.79
C TRP A 4 2.07 -19.90 -4.04
N LEU A 5 2.49 -20.75 -3.09
CA LEU A 5 3.76 -20.59 -2.40
C LEU A 5 4.93 -20.80 -3.37
N HIS A 6 4.94 -21.92 -4.09
CA HIS A 6 5.98 -22.22 -5.08
C HIS A 6 6.04 -21.14 -6.15
N PHE A 7 4.89 -20.67 -6.66
CA PHE A 7 4.87 -19.58 -7.64
C PHE A 7 5.55 -18.29 -7.14
N LEU A 8 5.37 -17.93 -5.87
CA LEU A 8 6.04 -16.77 -5.28
C LEU A 8 7.54 -17.02 -5.08
N GLU A 9 7.91 -18.23 -4.65
CA GLU A 9 9.31 -18.63 -4.49
C GLU A 9 10.06 -18.58 -5.83
N ASP A 10 9.48 -19.15 -6.88
CA ASP A 10 10.03 -19.14 -8.25
C ASP A 10 10.24 -17.71 -8.74
N LEU A 11 9.26 -16.81 -8.54
CA LEU A 11 9.39 -15.40 -8.94
C LEU A 11 10.51 -14.68 -8.16
N ILE A 12 10.66 -14.98 -6.87
CA ILE A 12 11.72 -14.41 -6.04
C ILE A 12 13.10 -14.92 -6.49
N GLU A 13 13.20 -16.21 -6.80
CA GLU A 13 14.42 -16.83 -7.31
C GLU A 13 14.84 -16.20 -8.65
N GLU A 14 13.91 -16.14 -9.62
CA GLU A 14 14.16 -15.56 -10.94
C GLU A 14 14.55 -14.07 -10.87
N ALA A 15 13.90 -13.30 -9.98
CA ALA A 15 14.27 -11.91 -9.73
C ALA A 15 15.69 -11.80 -9.14
N GLY A 16 16.06 -12.73 -8.25
CA GLY A 16 17.41 -12.83 -7.69
C GLY A 16 18.47 -13.14 -8.75
N LEU A 17 18.20 -14.12 -9.62
CA LEU A 17 19.06 -14.46 -10.76
C LEU A 17 19.23 -13.28 -11.72
N SER A 18 18.14 -12.54 -11.97
CA SER A 18 18.10 -11.36 -12.84
C SER A 18 18.66 -10.09 -12.17
N ARG A 19 18.91 -10.11 -10.85
CA ARG A 19 19.34 -8.96 -10.03
C ARG A 19 18.38 -7.77 -10.10
N ILE A 20 17.07 -8.05 -10.18
CA ILE A 20 16.03 -7.04 -10.20
C ILE A 20 15.32 -7.05 -8.83
N PRO A 21 15.19 -5.91 -8.13
CA PRO A 21 14.37 -5.85 -6.93
C PRO A 21 12.92 -6.25 -7.25
N PHE A 22 12.41 -7.25 -6.54
CA PHE A 22 11.05 -7.76 -6.72
C PHE A 22 10.28 -7.70 -5.42
N PHE A 23 9.18 -6.93 -5.44
CA PHE A 23 8.30 -6.74 -4.30
C PHE A 23 6.86 -7.07 -4.73
N VAL A 24 6.21 -7.99 -4.02
CA VAL A 24 4.84 -8.39 -4.34
C VAL A 24 3.88 -7.38 -3.73
N GLU A 25 2.99 -6.83 -4.54
CA GLU A 25 2.00 -5.88 -4.05
C GLU A 25 0.90 -6.58 -3.25
N THR A 26 0.46 -6.00 -2.14
CA THR A 26 -0.80 -6.37 -1.49
C THR A 26 -1.98 -5.79 -2.29
N HIS A 27 -2.68 -6.61 -3.08
CA HIS A 27 -3.68 -6.11 -4.02
C HIS A 27 -4.89 -7.04 -4.17
N ARG A 28 -6.10 -6.47 -4.12
CA ARG A 28 -7.37 -7.20 -4.33
C ARG A 28 -7.45 -7.74 -5.75
N GLY A 29 -7.90 -8.98 -5.96
CA GLY A 29 -7.89 -9.61 -7.30
C GLY A 29 -6.52 -10.09 -7.78
N ARG A 30 -5.52 -10.15 -6.90
CA ARG A 30 -4.22 -10.82 -7.12
C ARG A 30 -4.03 -11.94 -6.10
N ILE A 31 -2.90 -12.65 -6.18
CA ILE A 31 -2.55 -13.74 -5.25
C ILE A 31 -2.57 -13.28 -3.77
N THR A 32 -2.28 -12.01 -3.53
CA THR A 32 -2.27 -11.36 -2.20
C THR A 32 -3.62 -10.78 -1.78
N GLN A 33 -4.73 -11.06 -2.48
CA GLN A 33 -6.02 -10.44 -2.20
C GLN A 33 -6.59 -10.67 -0.79
N ASP A 34 -6.13 -11.73 -0.13
CA ASP A 34 -6.60 -12.14 1.20
C ASP A 34 -5.51 -11.85 2.24
N LEU A 35 -5.88 -11.12 3.29
CA LEU A 35 -4.94 -10.69 4.33
C LEU A 35 -4.34 -11.88 5.09
N LEU A 36 -5.17 -12.84 5.50
CA LEU A 36 -4.73 -13.98 6.31
C LEU A 36 -3.79 -14.88 5.50
N ARG A 37 -4.15 -15.15 4.25
CA ARG A 37 -3.31 -15.93 3.32
C ARG A 37 -1.99 -15.22 3.02
N THR A 38 -2.01 -13.90 2.85
CA THR A 38 -0.79 -13.12 2.62
C THR A 38 0.11 -13.11 3.86
N ALA A 39 -0.46 -13.08 5.06
CA ALA A 39 0.28 -13.25 6.30
C ALA A 39 0.96 -14.63 6.35
N GLU A 40 0.26 -15.71 5.99
CA GLU A 40 0.88 -17.04 5.87
C GLU A 40 2.01 -17.09 4.83
N TYR A 41 1.89 -16.38 3.71
CA TYR A 41 2.97 -16.31 2.71
C TYR A 41 4.23 -15.66 3.30
N VAL A 42 4.07 -14.55 4.03
CA VAL A 42 5.16 -13.85 4.72
C VAL A 42 5.83 -14.70 5.81
N GLU A 43 5.07 -15.56 6.47
CA GLU A 43 5.59 -16.52 7.44
C GLU A 43 6.40 -17.64 6.79
N LYS A 44 5.93 -18.17 5.65
CA LYS A 44 6.55 -19.32 5.00
C LYS A 44 7.74 -18.94 4.12
N ILE A 45 7.68 -17.79 3.45
CA ILE A 45 8.70 -17.31 2.52
C ILE A 45 9.47 -16.15 3.18
N GLN A 46 10.59 -16.47 3.83
CA GLN A 46 11.32 -15.53 4.70
C GLN A 46 11.84 -14.27 3.99
N ASN A 47 12.19 -14.39 2.71
CA ASN A 47 12.69 -13.30 1.87
C ASN A 47 11.58 -12.64 1.02
N LEU A 48 10.30 -12.99 1.20
CA LEU A 48 9.20 -12.30 0.53
C LEU A 48 9.15 -10.84 0.98
N ARG A 49 9.39 -9.93 0.05
CA ARG A 49 9.31 -8.48 0.23
C ARG A 49 8.05 -7.94 -0.43
N LEU A 50 7.44 -6.94 0.20
CA LEU A 50 6.13 -6.44 -0.20
C LEU A 50 6.16 -4.97 -0.62
N THR A 51 5.33 -4.67 -1.62
CA THR A 51 4.82 -3.31 -1.84
C THR A 51 3.48 -3.22 -1.12
N ILE A 52 3.42 -2.41 -0.07
CA ILE A 52 2.23 -2.32 0.77
C ILE A 52 1.24 -1.31 0.18
N ASP A 53 0.06 -1.82 -0.21
CA ASP A 53 -1.17 -1.06 -0.43
C ASP A 53 -2.31 -1.67 0.41
N PHE A 54 -2.45 -1.23 1.66
CA PHE A 54 -3.54 -1.71 2.53
C PHE A 54 -4.92 -1.19 2.15
N SER A 55 -5.02 -0.22 1.21
CA SER A 55 -6.33 0.25 0.75
C SER A 55 -7.14 -0.88 0.10
N HIS A 56 -6.47 -1.87 -0.50
CA HIS A 56 -7.11 -3.05 -1.06
C HIS A 56 -7.78 -3.93 0.00
N TYR A 57 -7.14 -4.14 1.15
CA TYR A 57 -7.72 -4.94 2.24
C TYR A 57 -8.83 -4.19 2.97
N VAL A 58 -8.64 -2.89 3.21
CA VAL A 58 -9.65 -2.05 3.86
C VAL A 58 -10.94 -2.00 3.02
N LEU A 59 -10.81 -1.85 1.69
CA LEU A 59 -11.96 -1.89 0.79
C LEU A 59 -12.60 -3.27 0.70
N ALA A 60 -11.83 -4.30 0.36
CA ALA A 60 -12.38 -5.63 0.08
C ALA A 60 -12.92 -6.32 1.34
N GLY A 61 -12.38 -5.98 2.51
CA GLY A 61 -12.86 -6.47 3.80
C GLY A 61 -13.92 -5.58 4.46
N GLU A 62 -14.42 -4.55 3.78
CA GLU A 62 -15.39 -3.58 4.30
C GLU A 62 -15.03 -3.07 5.71
N MET A 63 -13.75 -2.74 5.92
CA MET A 63 -13.20 -2.51 7.25
C MET A 63 -13.47 -1.08 7.74
N TYR A 64 -14.39 -0.95 8.70
CA TYR A 64 -14.62 0.28 9.48
C TYR A 64 -13.83 0.30 10.80
N SER A 65 -13.29 -0.84 11.22
CA SER A 65 -12.42 -1.01 12.38
C SER A 65 -11.29 -1.97 12.02
N PHE A 66 -10.10 -1.71 12.54
CA PHE A 66 -8.88 -2.43 12.16
C PHE A 66 -8.36 -3.36 13.24
N HIS A 67 -8.96 -3.40 14.43
CA HIS A 67 -8.43 -4.12 15.59
C HIS A 67 -8.06 -5.58 15.30
N MET A 68 -8.93 -6.30 14.58
CA MET A 68 -8.69 -7.69 14.19
C MET A 68 -7.63 -7.84 13.09
N ALA A 69 -7.46 -6.84 12.23
CA ALA A 69 -6.51 -6.84 11.13
C ALA A 69 -5.11 -6.37 11.55
N GLU A 70 -5.00 -5.55 12.61
CA GLU A 70 -3.75 -4.92 13.06
C GLU A 70 -2.58 -5.90 13.27
N PRO A 71 -2.76 -7.09 13.89
CA PRO A 71 -1.66 -8.05 14.02
C PRO A 71 -1.10 -8.49 12.67
N TYR A 72 -1.97 -8.73 11.69
CA TYR A 72 -1.59 -9.16 10.35
C TYR A 72 -0.99 -8.00 9.55
N PHE A 73 -1.57 -6.80 9.60
CA PHE A 73 -0.96 -5.61 8.99
C PHE A 73 0.44 -5.35 9.56
N ASN A 74 0.61 -5.47 10.87
CA ASN A 74 1.92 -5.35 11.51
C ASN A 74 2.94 -6.38 10.98
N GLN A 75 2.52 -7.63 10.78
CA GLN A 75 3.35 -8.68 10.19
C GLN A 75 3.75 -8.35 8.74
N LEU A 76 2.82 -7.91 7.91
CA LEU A 76 3.09 -7.50 6.52
C LEU A 76 4.01 -6.27 6.47
N LEU A 77 3.82 -5.28 7.35
CA LEU A 77 4.66 -4.08 7.42
C LEU A 77 6.13 -4.40 7.72
N ARG A 78 6.43 -5.47 8.46
CA ARG A 78 7.83 -5.90 8.69
C ARG A 78 8.53 -6.36 7.40
N ARG A 79 7.76 -6.73 6.37
CA ARG A 79 8.25 -7.12 5.04
C ARG A 79 8.12 -6.00 4.00
N ALA A 80 7.69 -4.81 4.39
CA ALA A 80 7.55 -3.68 3.48
C ALA A 80 8.91 -3.28 2.90
N SER A 81 9.03 -3.24 1.57
CA SER A 81 10.15 -2.63 0.85
C SER A 81 9.70 -1.44 0.00
N SER A 82 8.39 -1.27 -0.18
CA SER A 82 7.79 -0.12 -0.83
C SER A 82 6.39 0.11 -0.27
N ILE A 83 5.87 1.33 -0.43
CA ILE A 83 4.50 1.68 -0.12
C ILE A 83 3.84 2.32 -1.34
N HIS A 84 2.64 1.88 -1.61
CA HIS A 84 1.67 2.53 -2.46
C HIS A 84 0.78 3.43 -1.59
N GLY A 85 1.00 4.73 -1.70
CA GLY A 85 0.32 5.78 -0.95
C GLY A 85 -1.09 6.03 -1.48
N ARG A 86 -2.04 5.19 -1.05
CA ARG A 86 -3.47 5.32 -1.35
C ARG A 86 -4.29 5.23 -0.07
N VAL A 87 -5.39 5.98 -0.01
CA VAL A 87 -6.36 5.96 1.11
C VAL A 87 -7.75 5.69 0.56
N THR A 88 -8.49 4.82 1.24
CA THR A 88 -9.88 4.42 0.97
C THR A 88 -10.74 4.73 2.20
N ASN A 89 -12.05 4.90 2.02
CA ASN A 89 -13.06 4.94 3.09
C ASN A 89 -13.73 3.58 3.38
N ALA A 90 -13.21 2.50 2.78
CA ALA A 90 -13.79 1.15 2.73
C ALA A 90 -14.98 0.98 1.76
N GLN A 91 -15.37 2.01 1.00
CA GLN A 91 -16.38 1.89 -0.08
C GLN A 91 -15.83 2.36 -1.43
N GLN A 92 -14.94 3.35 -1.42
CA GLN A 92 -14.24 3.88 -2.58
C GLN A 92 -12.75 3.62 -2.40
N ILE A 93 -12.15 2.88 -3.32
CA ILE A 93 -10.72 2.52 -3.27
C ILE A 93 -9.80 3.74 -3.09
N GLN A 94 -10.22 4.91 -3.57
CA GLN A 94 -9.42 6.12 -3.57
C GLN A 94 -10.30 7.34 -3.30
N ILE A 95 -10.08 7.98 -2.16
CA ILE A 95 -10.79 9.20 -1.75
C ILE A 95 -9.87 10.42 -1.78
N ASP A 96 -10.48 11.60 -1.82
CA ASP A 96 -9.82 12.85 -1.48
C ASP A 96 -9.67 12.93 0.05
N ILE A 97 -8.47 13.23 0.53
CA ILE A 97 -8.18 13.30 1.98
C ILE A 97 -8.12 14.74 2.53
N GLY A 98 -8.48 15.73 1.72
CA GLY A 98 -8.34 17.15 2.02
C GLY A 98 -6.96 17.71 1.63
N GLU A 99 -6.84 19.04 1.63
CA GLU A 99 -5.60 19.72 1.21
C GLU A 99 -4.47 19.50 2.22
N GLU A 100 -4.80 19.26 3.49
CA GLU A 100 -3.87 18.95 4.58
C GLU A 100 -3.85 17.47 4.99
N GLY A 101 -4.55 16.62 4.23
CA GLY A 101 -4.72 15.21 4.56
C GLY A 101 -5.46 15.01 5.89
N GLU A 102 -6.37 15.91 6.22
CA GLU A 102 -7.12 16.00 7.47
C GLU A 102 -8.24 14.97 7.60
N HIS A 103 -8.56 14.23 6.52
CA HIS A 103 -9.60 13.21 6.55
C HIS A 103 -9.34 12.18 7.68
N PRO A 104 -10.32 11.86 8.55
CA PRO A 104 -10.10 11.03 9.73
C PRO A 104 -9.46 9.66 9.45
N ILE A 105 -9.89 8.97 8.38
CA ILE A 105 -9.29 7.67 8.03
C ILE A 105 -7.82 7.75 7.63
N ALA A 106 -7.36 8.89 7.11
CA ALA A 106 -5.96 9.08 6.73
C ALA A 106 -5.03 8.99 7.94
N VAL A 107 -5.53 9.27 9.15
CA VAL A 107 -4.76 9.11 10.40
C VAL A 107 -4.24 7.68 10.55
N GLN A 108 -5.06 6.68 10.24
CA GLN A 108 -4.64 5.28 10.36
C GLN A 108 -3.64 4.89 9.27
N PHE A 109 -3.89 5.30 8.02
CA PHE A 109 -2.95 5.04 6.92
C PHE A 109 -1.58 5.66 7.18
N LYS A 110 -1.52 6.90 7.69
CA LYS A 110 -0.27 7.55 8.11
C LYS A 110 0.50 6.73 9.14
N LYS A 111 -0.20 6.16 10.14
CA LYS A 111 0.42 5.28 11.14
C LYS A 111 1.01 4.01 10.53
N TRP A 112 0.29 3.38 9.59
CA TRP A 112 0.82 2.20 8.89
C TRP A 112 2.03 2.55 8.03
N TRP A 113 1.99 3.68 7.33
CA TRP A 113 3.13 4.11 6.52
C TRP A 113 4.37 4.41 7.38
N GLU A 114 4.20 5.16 8.46
CA GLU A 114 5.27 5.42 9.43
C GLU A 114 5.87 4.12 9.96
N LYS A 115 5.02 3.17 10.37
CA LYS A 115 5.46 1.90 10.92
C LYS A 115 6.20 1.03 9.90
N GLY A 116 5.73 0.99 8.65
CA GLY A 116 6.41 0.30 7.55
C GLY A 116 7.78 0.91 7.25
N MET A 117 7.86 2.24 7.20
CA MET A 117 9.12 2.97 7.00
C MET A 117 10.10 2.74 8.15
N VAL A 118 9.64 2.75 9.40
CA VAL A 118 10.48 2.44 10.58
C VAL A 118 11.02 1.01 10.52
N TYR A 119 10.17 0.02 10.22
CA TYR A 119 10.62 -1.38 10.10
C TYR A 119 11.57 -1.60 8.94
N TRP A 120 11.41 -0.87 7.83
CA TRP A 120 12.36 -0.92 6.74
C TRP A 120 13.68 -0.25 7.09
N LEU A 121 13.65 0.94 7.70
CA LEU A 121 14.86 1.68 8.04
C LEU A 121 15.76 0.90 9.01
N ALA A 122 15.17 0.14 9.93
CA ALA A 122 15.90 -0.72 10.88
C ALA A 122 16.66 -1.89 10.22
N GLN A 123 16.34 -2.25 8.97
CA GLN A 123 16.97 -3.35 8.23
C GLN A 123 17.72 -2.86 6.97
N ALA A 124 17.57 -1.59 6.60
CA ALA A 124 18.12 -1.03 5.38
C ALA A 124 19.65 -0.92 5.43
N LYS A 125 20.29 -1.25 4.30
CA LYS A 125 21.73 -1.08 4.11
C LYS A 125 22.06 0.29 3.51
N PRO A 126 23.30 0.79 3.67
CA PRO A 126 23.73 2.03 3.02
C PRO A 126 23.46 2.00 1.51
N GLY A 127 22.78 3.03 1.01
CA GLY A 127 22.45 3.17 -0.41
C GLY A 127 21.15 2.49 -0.86
N GLU A 128 20.50 1.71 -0.01
CA GLU A 128 19.15 1.22 -0.31
C GLU A 128 18.13 2.35 -0.21
N VAL A 129 17.06 2.23 -1.01
CA VAL A 129 15.98 3.23 -1.10
C VAL A 129 14.65 2.58 -0.78
N PHE A 130 13.75 3.34 -0.16
CA PHE A 130 12.38 2.92 0.14
C PHE A 130 11.40 3.68 -0.75
N PRO A 131 10.90 3.08 -1.84
CA PRO A 131 9.99 3.77 -2.75
C PRO A 131 8.63 3.98 -2.10
N PHE A 132 8.17 5.23 -2.09
CA PHE A 132 6.79 5.60 -1.81
C PHE A 132 6.14 6.10 -3.10
N VAL A 133 5.23 5.32 -3.66
CA VAL A 133 4.54 5.63 -4.91
C VAL A 133 3.16 6.21 -4.60
N CYS A 134 2.88 7.43 -5.05
CA CYS A 134 1.55 8.02 -4.90
C CYS A 134 0.60 7.36 -5.91
N GLU A 135 -0.20 6.41 -5.45
CA GLU A 135 -1.01 5.52 -6.28
C GLU A 135 -2.37 6.14 -6.65
N ILE A 136 -2.33 7.32 -7.28
CA ILE A 136 -3.53 8.07 -7.68
C ILE A 136 -3.82 7.85 -9.16
N GLY A 137 -4.45 6.71 -9.45
CA GLY A 137 -4.74 6.27 -10.82
C GLY A 137 -6.01 6.88 -11.43
N HIS A 138 -6.03 7.00 -12.75
CA HIS A 138 -7.17 7.52 -13.52
C HIS A 138 -8.39 6.59 -13.53
N HIS A 139 -8.20 5.27 -13.58
CA HIS A 139 -9.32 4.29 -13.63
C HIS A 139 -10.09 4.17 -12.31
N TYR A 140 -9.46 4.56 -11.20
CA TYR A 140 -10.07 4.58 -9.87
C TYR A 140 -10.65 5.95 -9.50
N ALA A 141 -10.73 6.86 -10.47
CA ALA A 141 -11.25 8.18 -10.24
C ALA A 141 -12.76 8.15 -10.00
N ALA A 142 -13.19 8.54 -8.79
CA ALA A 142 -14.59 8.79 -8.51
C ALA A 142 -15.11 9.95 -9.39
N THR A 143 -16.20 9.68 -10.10
CA THR A 143 -16.96 10.63 -10.92
C THR A 143 -18.31 10.91 -10.24
N ARG A 144 -19.01 11.96 -10.68
CA ARG A 144 -20.32 12.32 -10.11
C ARG A 144 -21.39 11.25 -10.37
N SER A 145 -21.36 10.61 -11.53
CA SER A 145 -22.24 9.52 -11.94
C SER A 145 -21.89 8.16 -11.33
N GLY A 146 -20.71 8.04 -10.71
CA GLY A 146 -20.20 6.75 -10.22
C GLY A 146 -19.70 5.82 -11.34
N LEU A 147 -19.76 6.26 -12.60
CA LEU A 147 -19.19 5.52 -13.72
C LEU A 147 -17.67 5.71 -13.79
N PRO A 148 -16.90 4.69 -14.20
CA PRO A 148 -15.48 4.88 -14.49
C PRO A 148 -15.28 6.04 -15.48
N ARG A 149 -14.17 6.80 -15.34
CA ARG A 149 -13.88 7.94 -16.22
C ARG A 149 -13.87 7.57 -17.71
N GLU A 150 -13.43 6.37 -18.06
CA GLU A 150 -13.46 5.85 -19.43
C GLU A 150 -14.88 5.75 -20.03
N HIS A 151 -15.90 5.73 -19.17
CA HIS A 151 -17.32 5.68 -19.53
C HIS A 151 -18.08 6.99 -19.21
N SER A 152 -17.37 8.04 -18.77
CA SER A 152 -17.98 9.30 -18.32
C SER A 152 -17.16 10.50 -18.79
N ALA A 153 -17.80 11.43 -19.52
CA ALA A 153 -17.21 12.73 -19.84
C ALA A 153 -17.23 13.72 -18.65
N GLU A 154 -17.76 13.31 -17.50
CA GLU A 154 -17.86 14.16 -16.31
C GLU A 154 -16.49 14.41 -15.66
N GLU A 155 -16.42 15.54 -14.95
CA GLU A 155 -15.25 15.88 -14.15
C GLU A 155 -15.07 14.90 -12.98
N ILE A 156 -13.82 14.55 -12.74
CA ILE A 156 -13.40 13.78 -11.57
C ILE A 156 -13.70 14.63 -10.32
N LEU A 157 -14.20 14.01 -9.25
CA LEU A 157 -14.58 14.72 -8.03
C LEU A 157 -13.40 15.38 -7.28
N SER A 158 -12.16 15.05 -7.63
CA SER A 158 -10.95 15.63 -7.05
C SER A 158 -9.82 15.84 -8.07
N ASP A 159 -9.03 16.88 -7.84
CA ASP A 159 -7.79 17.14 -8.56
C ASP A 159 -6.74 16.11 -8.13
N ARG A 160 -6.50 15.13 -9.00
CA ARG A 160 -5.62 14.00 -8.74
C ARG A 160 -4.15 14.40 -8.59
N TRP A 161 -3.71 15.42 -9.33
CA TRP A 161 -2.34 15.92 -9.22
C TRP A 161 -2.12 16.60 -7.86
N LYS A 162 -3.05 17.48 -7.46
CA LYS A 162 -2.98 18.13 -6.15
C LYS A 162 -3.01 17.09 -5.02
N GLN A 163 -3.90 16.11 -5.11
CA GLN A 163 -3.92 15.02 -4.14
C GLN A 163 -2.56 14.29 -4.10
N SER A 164 -1.95 13.93 -5.24
CA SER A 164 -0.63 13.27 -5.25
C SER A 164 0.44 14.09 -4.53
N LEU A 165 0.40 15.42 -4.62
CA LEU A 165 1.30 16.30 -3.88
C LEU A 165 1.03 16.28 -2.37
N VAL A 166 -0.24 16.16 -1.94
CA VAL A 166 -0.60 15.96 -0.52
C VAL A 166 -0.03 14.64 0.01
N PHE A 167 -0.23 13.52 -0.68
CA PHE A 167 0.33 12.22 -0.28
C PHE A 167 1.86 12.24 -0.23
N LYS A 168 2.51 12.84 -1.23
CA LYS A 168 3.96 13.03 -1.25
C LYS A 168 4.43 13.83 -0.02
N ARG A 169 3.81 14.97 0.27
CA ARG A 169 4.15 15.82 1.43
C ARG A 169 4.03 15.05 2.74
N ILE A 170 2.93 14.31 2.91
CA ILE A 170 2.71 13.47 4.10
C ILE A 170 3.83 12.43 4.25
N ALA A 171 4.16 11.70 3.18
CA ALA A 171 5.22 10.70 3.20
C ALA A 171 6.59 11.30 3.52
N GLN A 172 6.92 12.46 2.94
CA GLN A 172 8.16 13.19 3.23
C GLN A 172 8.21 13.62 4.70
N ASN A 173 7.13 14.19 5.24
CA ASN A 173 7.06 14.60 6.64
C ASN A 173 7.23 13.41 7.60
N ILE A 174 6.61 12.27 7.30
CA ILE A 174 6.80 11.03 8.06
C ILE A 174 8.26 10.59 7.99
N TRP A 175 8.86 10.59 6.79
CA TRP A 175 10.23 10.18 6.58
C TRP A 175 11.24 11.06 7.32
N ASP A 176 11.07 12.38 7.26
CA ASP A 176 11.93 13.34 7.96
C ASP A 176 11.79 13.19 9.48
N LYS A 177 10.56 12.97 9.98
CA LYS A 177 10.31 12.71 11.40
C LYS A 177 11.06 11.48 11.89
N ILE A 178 11.03 10.36 11.16
CA ILE A 178 11.67 9.11 11.60
C ILE A 178 13.20 9.14 11.46
N ARG A 179 13.76 9.95 10.55
CA ARG A 179 15.21 10.09 10.37
C ARG A 179 15.87 11.04 11.38
N ASN A 180 15.08 11.91 11.99
CA ASN A 180 15.54 12.89 12.98
C ASN A 180 15.30 12.45 14.44
N GLN A 181 14.84 11.21 14.65
CA GLN A 181 14.74 10.55 15.96
C GLN A 181 15.99 9.73 16.23
#